data_AF-A0A0E0NAN2-F1
#
_entry.id   AF-A0A0E0NAN2-F1
#
_cell.length_a   1.000
_cell.length_b   1.000
_cell.length_c   1.000
_cell.angle_alpha   90.00
_cell.angle_beta   90.00
_cell.angle_gamma   90.00
#
_symmetry.space_group_name_H-M   'P 1'
#
loop_
_entity.id
_entity.type
_entity.pdbx_description
1 polymer ?
#
loop_
_entity_poly.entity_id
_entity_poly.type
_entity_poly.pdbx_seq_one_letter_code
_entity_poly.pdbx_strand_id
1 'polypeptide(L)'
;MPPGGGGAVFLGVDGKLLGSASSPIQIWKEKDCIEQSSTDIWHAVCAAVKHACSLANVAPENVVGLGFAATCSLVAVDADGSPVSVSWTGDARRNIIVWMDHRAVDQAERINARNSPVLQYCGGGVSPEMQAPKLLWVKENLQESWSMVCRWMDLSDWLAYRATGDDTRSLCTTVCKWTYLGHAHMEQWKESDSRDMEACGWDEVFWEEIGLGDLELGLRPGIPVGTSLIDAHAGGVGVMESVPDAESKADTSDESDEQAICHRMVLVCGTSTCHMAVSKNKLFIPGVWGPFWSAMVPEFWLTEGGQSATGALLDYIVENHVAAPLLANHAASQRISIYELLNKILFSMAHEQNISFISSLTQDIHVLPDFHGNRSPLADPKSKGIICGFTLDTSEKHLALLYLATIQGIAYGTRHIVEHCNAHGHKIDTLLACGGLAKNSLENESVLLGAAVLGAVAAKKFPGVRDAMKALNAAGKVVYPSSDPRVKKYHDAKYQIFRSLYEQQLSHRSAMAQALQSPLTSCPFPLPRYKGNLSNYQQERLVESLEMVDNQQEVQTGSHHKTRHSCPPETYSITRHIFVFVAITCTGRKGII
;
A
#
# COMPACT_ATOMS: atom_id res chain seq x y z
N MET A 1 5.28 -4.21 -14.81
CA MET A 1 4.19 -5.14 -14.43
C MET A 1 2.86 -4.50 -14.78
N PRO A 2 1.93 -5.27 -15.37
CA PRO A 2 0.54 -4.86 -15.47
C PRO A 2 -0.10 -4.72 -14.08
N PRO A 3 -1.27 -4.07 -13.99
CA PRO A 3 -1.96 -3.84 -12.74
C PRO A 3 -2.48 -5.11 -12.10
N GLY A 4 -2.38 -5.23 -10.77
CA GLY A 4 -3.01 -6.30 -9.98
C GLY A 4 -2.61 -7.71 -10.41
N GLY A 5 -1.60 -8.29 -9.77
CA GLY A 5 -1.17 -9.65 -10.09
C GLY A 5 -0.33 -10.33 -9.01
N GLY A 6 -0.33 -11.66 -9.03
CA GLY A 6 0.67 -12.47 -8.34
C GLY A 6 2.00 -12.37 -9.09
N GLY A 7 3.04 -11.87 -8.45
CA GLY A 7 4.40 -11.78 -9.00
C GLY A 7 5.30 -12.87 -8.44
N ALA A 8 6.31 -13.27 -9.22
CA ALA A 8 7.37 -14.13 -8.77
C ALA A 8 8.72 -13.70 -9.35
N VAL A 9 9.77 -13.87 -8.55
CA VAL A 9 11.16 -13.55 -8.89
C VAL A 9 12.08 -14.68 -8.48
N PHE A 10 13.09 -14.94 -9.29
CA PHE A 10 14.20 -15.83 -9.00
C PHE A 10 15.45 -14.98 -8.82
N LEU A 11 16.11 -15.09 -7.67
CA LEU A 11 17.40 -14.44 -7.42
C LEU A 11 18.51 -15.49 -7.31
N GLY A 12 19.69 -15.12 -7.79
CA GLY A 12 20.93 -15.83 -7.49
C GLY A 12 21.31 -15.64 -6.02
N VAL A 13 22.25 -16.48 -5.55
CA VAL A 13 22.82 -16.37 -4.19
C VAL A 13 23.58 -15.06 -3.94
N ASP A 14 23.91 -14.34 -5.00
CA ASP A 14 24.50 -13.01 -5.03
C ASP A 14 23.47 -11.88 -5.02
N GLY A 15 22.17 -12.18 -4.86
CA GLY A 15 21.08 -11.20 -4.89
C GLY A 15 20.70 -10.73 -6.30
N LYS A 16 21.37 -11.24 -7.35
CA LYS A 16 21.09 -10.85 -8.73
C LYS A 16 19.78 -11.41 -9.22
N LEU A 17 18.95 -10.57 -9.83
CA LEU A 17 17.73 -10.99 -10.51
C LEU A 17 18.06 -11.90 -11.72
N LEU A 18 17.57 -13.13 -11.68
CA LEU A 18 17.75 -14.12 -12.75
C LEU A 18 16.51 -14.25 -13.64
N GLY A 19 15.32 -14.11 -13.08
CA GLY A 19 14.06 -14.11 -13.84
C GLY A 19 12.91 -13.54 -13.03
N SER A 20 11.98 -12.86 -13.68
CA SER A 20 10.75 -12.36 -13.06
C SER A 20 9.56 -12.60 -13.97
N ALA A 21 8.40 -12.86 -13.36
CA ALA A 21 7.13 -12.99 -14.07
C ALA A 21 5.98 -12.54 -13.18
N SER A 22 4.85 -12.22 -13.82
CA SER A 22 3.61 -11.85 -13.13
C SER A 22 2.42 -12.51 -13.83
N SER A 23 1.41 -12.88 -13.04
CA SER A 23 0.13 -13.38 -13.51
C SER A 23 -0.99 -12.50 -12.94
N PRO A 24 -1.99 -12.10 -13.74
CA PRO A 24 -3.13 -11.34 -13.24
C PRO A 24 -3.92 -12.14 -12.20
N ILE A 25 -4.62 -11.42 -11.33
CA ILE A 25 -5.53 -11.97 -10.32
C ILE A 25 -6.90 -11.31 -10.44
N GLN A 26 -7.95 -12.09 -10.19
CA GLN A 26 -9.33 -11.62 -10.22
C GLN A 26 -9.62 -10.72 -9.02
N ILE A 27 -10.29 -9.60 -9.27
CA ILE A 27 -10.83 -8.71 -8.23
C ILE A 27 -12.30 -8.46 -8.51
N TRP A 28 -13.13 -8.51 -7.47
CA TRP A 28 -14.51 -8.06 -7.52
C TRP A 28 -14.65 -6.81 -6.67
N LYS A 29 -15.34 -5.79 -7.19
CA LYS A 29 -15.56 -4.52 -6.49
C LYS A 29 -17.01 -4.08 -6.62
N GLU A 30 -17.67 -3.95 -5.48
CA GLU A 30 -19.05 -3.52 -5.35
C GLU A 30 -19.14 -2.49 -4.22
N LYS A 31 -19.30 -1.20 -4.57
CA LYS A 31 -19.24 -0.08 -3.62
C LYS A 31 -17.93 -0.14 -2.80
N ASP A 32 -18.05 -0.29 -1.48
CA ASP A 32 -16.95 -0.36 -0.51
C ASP A 32 -16.47 -1.80 -0.27
N CYS A 33 -17.15 -2.80 -0.84
CA CYS A 33 -16.77 -4.21 -0.77
C CYS A 33 -15.81 -4.57 -1.90
N ILE A 34 -14.62 -5.04 -1.56
CA ILE A 34 -13.57 -5.44 -2.48
C ILE A 34 -13.08 -6.84 -2.09
N GLU A 35 -13.21 -7.77 -3.03
CA GLU A 35 -13.05 -9.20 -2.77
C GLU A 35 -12.14 -9.88 -3.78
N GLN A 36 -11.50 -10.96 -3.36
CA GLN A 36 -10.60 -11.80 -4.17
C GLN A 36 -10.86 -13.29 -3.90
N SER A 37 -10.16 -14.14 -4.66
CA SER A 37 -10.22 -15.60 -4.53
C SER A 37 -8.85 -16.15 -4.16
N SER A 38 -8.78 -16.90 -3.06
CA SER A 38 -7.52 -17.53 -2.64
C SER A 38 -7.08 -18.59 -3.66
N THR A 39 -8.00 -19.34 -4.23
CA THR A 39 -7.74 -20.33 -5.29
C THR A 39 -7.15 -19.68 -6.55
N ASP A 40 -7.74 -18.57 -7.01
CA ASP A 40 -7.23 -17.82 -8.17
C ASP A 40 -5.82 -17.29 -7.91
N ILE A 41 -5.61 -16.67 -6.75
CA ILE A 41 -4.31 -16.15 -6.34
C ILE A 41 -3.26 -17.25 -6.30
N TRP A 42 -3.57 -18.43 -5.75
CA TRP A 42 -2.63 -19.55 -5.70
C TRP A 42 -2.25 -20.06 -7.10
N HIS A 43 -3.22 -20.14 -8.02
CA HIS A 43 -2.94 -20.50 -9.41
C HIS A 43 -2.07 -19.45 -10.11
N ALA A 44 -2.36 -18.16 -9.90
CA ALA A 44 -1.57 -17.05 -10.44
C ALA A 44 -0.12 -17.07 -9.92
N VAL A 45 0.07 -17.31 -8.63
CA VAL A 45 1.38 -17.50 -8.00
C VAL A 45 2.13 -18.66 -8.65
N CYS A 46 1.48 -19.82 -8.75
CA CYS A 46 2.08 -21.02 -9.34
C CYS A 46 2.47 -20.79 -10.81
N ALA A 47 1.65 -20.07 -11.59
CA ALA A 47 1.95 -19.70 -12.97
C ALA A 47 3.14 -18.74 -13.05
N ALA A 48 3.17 -17.71 -12.20
CA ALA A 48 4.27 -16.75 -12.13
C ALA A 48 5.59 -17.44 -11.76
N VAL A 49 5.60 -18.32 -10.76
CA VAL A 49 6.80 -19.08 -10.36
C VAL A 49 7.33 -19.93 -11.51
N LYS A 50 6.46 -20.70 -12.18
CA LYS A 50 6.88 -21.56 -13.30
C LYS A 50 7.46 -20.74 -14.45
N HIS A 51 6.84 -19.60 -14.75
CA HIS A 51 7.30 -18.71 -15.82
C HIS A 51 8.64 -18.04 -15.46
N ALA A 52 8.78 -17.52 -14.24
CA ALA A 52 10.02 -16.93 -13.77
C ALA A 52 11.16 -17.97 -13.74
N CYS A 53 10.88 -19.22 -13.36
CA CYS A 53 11.83 -20.34 -13.41
C CYS A 53 12.35 -20.58 -14.84
N SER A 54 11.42 -20.59 -15.80
CA SER A 54 11.75 -20.78 -17.22
C SER A 54 12.59 -19.63 -17.75
N LEU A 55 12.29 -18.38 -17.38
CA LEU A 55 13.06 -17.20 -17.79
C LEU A 55 14.45 -17.17 -17.16
N ALA A 56 14.56 -17.60 -15.91
CA ALA A 56 15.84 -17.70 -15.21
C ALA A 56 16.75 -18.81 -15.75
N ASN A 57 16.19 -19.75 -16.54
CA ASN A 57 16.88 -20.95 -17.03
C ASN A 57 17.49 -21.78 -15.88
N VAL A 58 16.69 -22.00 -14.82
CA VAL A 58 17.11 -22.66 -13.59
C VAL A 58 16.37 -23.98 -13.44
N ALA A 59 17.11 -25.05 -13.19
CA ALA A 59 16.52 -26.34 -12.88
C ALA A 59 15.86 -26.28 -11.47
N PRO A 60 14.63 -26.79 -11.29
CA PRO A 60 13.90 -26.70 -10.02
C PRO A 60 14.66 -27.22 -8.79
N GLU A 61 15.50 -28.24 -8.96
CA GLU A 61 16.36 -28.83 -7.93
C GLU A 61 17.41 -27.85 -7.37
N ASN A 62 17.70 -26.76 -8.09
CA ASN A 62 18.61 -25.72 -7.63
C ASN A 62 17.92 -24.68 -6.75
N VAL A 63 16.59 -24.73 -6.61
CA VAL A 63 15.80 -23.84 -5.76
C VAL A 63 15.93 -24.27 -4.31
N VAL A 64 16.60 -23.48 -3.49
CA VAL A 64 16.91 -23.86 -2.10
C VAL A 64 16.00 -23.22 -1.04
N GLY A 65 15.20 -22.22 -1.41
CA GLY A 65 14.34 -21.50 -0.47
C GLY A 65 13.23 -20.70 -1.15
N LEU A 66 12.11 -20.58 -0.43
CA LEU A 66 10.95 -19.79 -0.83
C LEU A 66 10.52 -18.82 0.27
N GLY A 67 10.09 -17.63 -0.14
CA GLY A 67 9.49 -16.63 0.72
C GLY A 67 8.24 -16.05 0.08
N PHE A 68 7.27 -15.72 0.93
CA PHE A 68 5.97 -15.19 0.52
C PHE A 68 5.76 -13.79 1.09
N ALA A 69 5.30 -12.88 0.24
CA ALA A 69 4.75 -11.60 0.66
C ALA A 69 3.41 -11.34 -0.02
N ALA A 70 2.49 -10.70 0.69
CA ALA A 70 1.19 -10.33 0.13
C ALA A 70 0.62 -9.09 0.82
N THR A 71 -0.40 -8.48 0.23
CA THR A 71 -1.22 -7.49 0.91
C THR A 71 -1.83 -8.08 2.18
N CYS A 72 -2.10 -7.25 3.20
CA CYS A 72 -2.79 -7.64 4.44
C CYS A 72 -4.31 -7.88 4.27
N SER A 73 -4.66 -8.73 3.30
CA SER A 73 -6.04 -9.14 3.02
C SER A 73 -6.44 -10.33 3.91
N LEU A 74 -7.72 -10.45 4.25
CA LEU A 74 -8.24 -11.50 5.14
C LEU A 74 -8.78 -12.68 4.34
N VAL A 75 -8.26 -13.88 4.58
CA VAL A 75 -8.67 -15.13 3.94
C VAL A 75 -9.53 -15.96 4.88
N ALA A 76 -10.64 -16.49 4.36
CA ALA A 76 -11.56 -17.38 5.06
C ALA A 76 -11.52 -18.80 4.47
N VAL A 77 -11.25 -19.81 5.31
CA VAL A 77 -11.30 -21.23 4.92
C VAL A 77 -11.89 -22.11 6.02
N ASP A 78 -12.46 -23.25 5.62
CA ASP A 78 -13.01 -24.26 6.51
C ASP A 78 -11.90 -25.18 7.10
N ALA A 79 -12.33 -26.22 7.83
CA ALA A 79 -11.43 -27.16 8.50
C ALA A 79 -10.52 -27.93 7.51
N ASP A 80 -11.02 -28.20 6.31
CA ASP A 80 -10.31 -28.90 5.22
C ASP A 80 -9.47 -27.94 4.36
N GLY A 81 -9.52 -26.64 4.66
CA GLY A 81 -8.84 -25.59 3.90
C GLY A 81 -9.56 -25.16 2.63
N SER A 82 -10.84 -25.52 2.47
CA SER A 82 -11.67 -25.07 1.35
C SER A 82 -12.14 -23.63 1.54
N PRO A 83 -12.27 -22.84 0.44
CA PRO A 83 -12.75 -21.47 0.51
C PRO A 83 -14.15 -21.33 1.14
N VAL A 84 -14.31 -20.41 2.09
CA VAL A 84 -15.62 -20.04 2.65
C VAL A 84 -15.96 -18.61 2.23
N SER A 85 -17.17 -18.38 1.73
CA SER A 85 -17.54 -17.08 1.18
C SER A 85 -17.52 -15.96 2.23
N VAL A 86 -16.96 -14.81 1.88
CA VAL A 86 -17.04 -13.55 2.65
C VAL A 86 -17.88 -12.50 1.91
N SER A 87 -18.72 -12.96 0.98
CA SER A 87 -19.52 -12.12 0.10
C SER A 87 -21.02 -12.35 0.33
N TRP A 88 -21.82 -11.30 0.15
CA TRP A 88 -23.28 -11.40 0.17
C TRP A 88 -23.85 -12.33 -0.90
N THR A 89 -23.08 -12.60 -1.96
CA THR A 89 -23.51 -13.52 -3.03
C THR A 89 -23.46 -14.99 -2.61
N GLY A 90 -22.81 -15.31 -1.49
CA GLY A 90 -22.55 -16.70 -1.06
C GLY A 90 -21.58 -17.45 -1.97
N ASP A 91 -20.93 -16.78 -2.92
CA ASP A 91 -19.96 -17.42 -3.82
C ASP A 91 -18.70 -17.78 -3.03
N ALA A 92 -18.47 -19.06 -2.80
CA ALA A 92 -17.32 -19.57 -2.07
C ALA A 92 -15.97 -19.15 -2.69
N ARG A 93 -15.93 -18.81 -3.98
CA ARG A 93 -14.71 -18.30 -4.62
C ARG A 93 -14.32 -16.92 -4.10
N ARG A 94 -15.27 -16.14 -3.60
CA ARG A 94 -15.06 -14.80 -3.03
C ARG A 94 -14.81 -14.95 -1.53
N ASN A 95 -13.66 -15.52 -1.17
CA ASN A 95 -13.28 -15.87 0.21
C ASN A 95 -12.17 -14.98 0.80
N ILE A 96 -11.85 -13.87 0.12
CA ILE A 96 -10.87 -12.89 0.58
C ILE A 96 -11.54 -11.53 0.70
N ILE A 97 -11.46 -10.90 1.88
CA ILE A 97 -11.72 -9.47 2.06
C ILE A 97 -10.41 -8.72 1.82
N VAL A 98 -10.35 -7.90 0.77
CA VAL A 98 -9.12 -7.22 0.36
C VAL A 98 -8.71 -6.15 1.38
N TRP A 99 -7.41 -5.88 1.52
CA TRP A 99 -6.87 -4.87 2.45
C TRP A 99 -7.60 -3.51 2.35
N MET A 100 -7.85 -3.01 1.13
CA MET A 100 -8.48 -1.71 0.85
C MET A 100 -10.03 -1.72 0.91
N ASP A 101 -10.63 -2.82 1.38
CA ASP A 101 -12.07 -2.91 1.62
C ASP A 101 -12.47 -2.06 2.85
N HIS A 102 -13.50 -1.23 2.71
CA HIS A 102 -13.99 -0.31 3.75
C HIS A 102 -15.38 -0.68 4.26
N ARG A 103 -15.85 -1.92 4.08
CA ARG A 103 -17.17 -2.37 4.58
C ARG A 103 -17.30 -2.27 6.10
N ALA A 104 -16.17 -2.31 6.82
CA ALA A 104 -16.10 -2.40 8.28
C ALA A 104 -15.88 -1.05 9.00
N VAL A 105 -16.26 0.08 8.38
CA VAL A 105 -16.12 1.43 8.98
C VAL A 105 -16.87 1.53 10.31
N ASP A 106 -18.14 1.12 10.35
CA ASP A 106 -18.97 1.22 11.56
C ASP A 106 -18.42 0.34 12.71
N GLN A 107 -17.85 -0.83 12.38
CA GLN A 107 -17.18 -1.71 13.33
C GLN A 107 -15.92 -1.07 13.87
N ALA A 108 -15.09 -0.47 13.01
CA ALA A 108 -13.88 0.24 13.43
C ALA A 108 -14.21 1.42 14.36
N GLU A 109 -15.24 2.22 14.05
CA GLU A 109 -15.70 3.31 14.92
C GLU A 109 -16.14 2.81 16.30
N ARG A 110 -16.91 1.71 16.34
CA ARG A 110 -17.33 1.08 17.61
C ARG A 110 -16.18 0.51 18.42
N ILE A 111 -15.19 -0.11 17.78
CA ILE A 111 -13.98 -0.60 18.45
C ILE A 111 -13.18 0.58 19.04
N ASN A 112 -13.00 1.64 18.25
CA ASN A 112 -12.24 2.82 18.66
C ASN A 112 -12.89 3.58 19.82
N ALA A 113 -14.22 3.61 19.89
CA ALA A 113 -14.96 4.29 20.96
C ALA A 113 -14.69 3.72 22.37
N ARG A 114 -14.07 2.54 22.46
CA ARG A 114 -13.83 1.85 23.74
C ARG A 114 -12.52 2.20 24.40
N ASN A 115 -11.59 2.82 23.67
CA ASN A 115 -10.32 3.26 24.20
C ASN A 115 -9.51 2.13 24.88
N SER A 116 -9.54 0.92 24.33
CA SER A 116 -8.73 -0.19 24.83
C SER A 116 -7.24 0.16 24.77
N PRO A 117 -6.43 -0.26 25.77
CA PRO A 117 -4.99 -0.03 25.77
C PRO A 117 -4.29 -0.56 24.52
N VAL A 118 -4.78 -1.62 23.87
CA VAL A 118 -4.15 -2.18 22.67
C VAL A 118 -4.20 -1.21 21.47
N LEU A 119 -5.15 -0.27 21.46
CA LEU A 119 -5.32 0.71 20.38
C LEU A 119 -4.17 1.71 20.29
N GLN A 120 -3.38 1.87 21.37
CA GLN A 120 -2.19 2.72 21.35
C GLN A 120 -1.14 2.23 20.34
N TYR A 121 -1.10 0.93 20.04
CA TYR A 121 -0.23 0.33 19.00
C TYR A 121 -0.75 0.57 17.58
N CYS A 122 -1.99 1.05 17.44
CA CYS A 122 -2.58 1.43 16.16
C CYS A 122 -2.60 2.96 16.00
N GLY A 123 -1.73 3.70 16.71
CA GLY A 123 -1.70 5.16 16.66
C GLY A 123 -2.92 5.84 17.30
N GLY A 124 -3.67 5.11 18.15
CA GLY A 124 -4.86 5.57 18.84
C GLY A 124 -6.17 4.93 18.37
N GLY A 125 -6.17 4.15 17.30
CA GLY A 125 -7.36 3.45 16.82
C GLY A 125 -7.13 2.50 15.65
N VAL A 126 -7.95 1.46 15.54
CA VAL A 126 -7.94 0.54 14.39
C VAL A 126 -8.53 1.20 13.15
N SER A 127 -7.96 0.84 12.00
CA SER A 127 -8.51 1.18 10.67
C SER A 127 -9.54 0.13 10.25
N PRO A 128 -10.58 0.48 9.47
CA PRO A 128 -11.47 -0.52 8.84
C PRO A 128 -10.72 -1.53 7.95
N GLU A 129 -9.49 -1.19 7.53
CA GLU A 129 -8.62 -2.06 6.73
C GLU A 129 -7.94 -3.18 7.56
N MET A 130 -7.94 -3.08 8.90
CA MET A 130 -7.38 -4.09 9.81
C MET A 130 -8.33 -5.28 10.01
N GLN A 131 -7.81 -6.39 10.56
CA GLN A 131 -8.57 -7.64 10.57
C GLN A 131 -9.70 -7.66 11.61
N ALA A 132 -9.51 -7.07 12.79
CA ALA A 132 -10.54 -7.07 13.85
C ALA A 132 -11.88 -6.44 13.39
N PRO A 133 -11.91 -5.24 12.78
CA PRO A 133 -13.15 -4.69 12.21
C PRO A 133 -13.78 -5.60 11.14
N LYS A 134 -12.99 -6.19 10.25
CA LYS A 134 -13.47 -7.09 9.18
C LYS A 134 -14.11 -8.36 9.75
N LEU A 135 -13.48 -8.96 10.75
CA LEU A 135 -14.00 -10.14 11.45
C LEU A 135 -15.33 -9.83 12.14
N LEU A 136 -15.38 -8.71 12.86
CA LEU A 136 -16.62 -8.26 13.51
C LEU A 136 -17.73 -8.03 12.48
N TRP A 137 -17.39 -7.44 11.33
CA TRP A 137 -18.34 -7.25 10.24
C TRP A 137 -18.87 -8.59 9.71
N VAL A 138 -18.01 -9.58 9.45
CA VAL A 138 -18.45 -10.91 8.99
C VAL A 138 -19.34 -11.57 10.04
N LYS A 139 -18.96 -11.53 11.32
CA LYS A 139 -19.74 -12.13 12.40
C LYS A 139 -21.16 -11.57 12.47
N GLU A 140 -21.31 -10.26 12.28
CA GLU A 140 -22.61 -9.58 12.34
C GLU A 140 -23.45 -9.79 11.07
N ASN A 141 -22.81 -9.87 9.91
CA ASN A 141 -23.49 -9.78 8.61
C ASN A 141 -23.60 -11.13 7.87
N LEU A 142 -22.67 -12.05 8.10
CA LEU A 142 -22.52 -13.32 7.40
C LEU A 142 -22.40 -14.48 8.40
N GLN A 143 -23.41 -14.66 9.25
CA GLN A 143 -23.41 -15.64 10.35
C GLN A 143 -23.20 -17.09 9.88
N GLU A 144 -23.77 -17.46 8.73
CA GLU A 144 -23.57 -18.79 8.14
C GLU A 144 -22.09 -19.00 7.79
N SER A 145 -21.47 -18.06 7.06
CA SER A 145 -20.03 -18.09 6.78
C SER A 145 -19.21 -18.13 8.07
N TRP A 146 -19.53 -17.29 9.05
CA TRP A 146 -18.83 -17.27 10.34
C TRP A 146 -18.81 -18.65 11.01
N SER A 147 -19.94 -19.37 10.97
CA SER A 147 -20.04 -20.72 11.54
C SER A 147 -19.29 -21.80 10.76
N MET A 148 -19.05 -21.59 9.47
CA MET A 148 -18.32 -22.52 8.60
C MET A 148 -16.80 -22.30 8.61
N VAL A 149 -16.35 -21.08 8.87
CA VAL A 149 -14.91 -20.77 8.88
C VAL A 149 -14.26 -21.45 10.07
N CYS A 150 -13.21 -22.22 9.79
CA CYS A 150 -12.33 -22.79 10.80
C CYS A 150 -11.04 -21.98 10.95
N ARG A 151 -10.58 -21.32 9.86
CA ARG A 151 -9.36 -20.50 9.88
C ARG A 151 -9.57 -19.17 9.21
N TRP A 152 -9.25 -18.13 9.98
CA TRP A 152 -9.04 -16.78 9.51
C TRP A 152 -7.53 -16.52 9.42
N MET A 153 -7.07 -16.07 8.26
CA MET A 153 -5.64 -15.89 8.01
C MET A 153 -5.39 -14.57 7.27
N ASP A 154 -4.27 -13.92 7.56
CA ASP A 154 -3.77 -12.92 6.63
C ASP A 154 -3.31 -13.62 5.33
N LEU A 155 -3.45 -12.97 4.18
CA LEU A 155 -3.18 -13.59 2.88
C LEU A 155 -1.73 -14.10 2.77
N SER A 156 -0.78 -13.38 3.36
CA SER A 156 0.62 -13.81 3.34
C SER A 156 0.81 -15.13 4.12
N ASP A 157 0.16 -15.27 5.28
CA ASP A 157 0.16 -16.50 6.08
C ASP A 157 -0.56 -17.64 5.36
N TRP A 158 -1.68 -17.35 4.68
CA TRP A 158 -2.41 -18.33 3.89
C TRP A 158 -1.56 -18.93 2.77
N LEU A 159 -0.71 -18.13 2.10
CA LEU A 159 0.21 -18.64 1.07
C LEU A 159 1.27 -19.56 1.65
N ALA A 160 1.83 -19.20 2.81
CA ALA A 160 2.79 -20.03 3.51
C ALA A 160 2.14 -21.37 3.92
N TYR A 161 0.99 -21.31 4.59
CA TYR A 161 0.19 -22.49 4.96
C TYR A 161 -0.15 -23.35 3.74
N ARG A 162 -0.57 -22.73 2.63
CA ARG A 162 -0.91 -23.47 1.41
C ARG A 162 0.31 -24.19 0.80
N ALA A 163 1.50 -23.62 0.96
CA ALA A 163 2.74 -24.20 0.46
C ALA A 163 3.29 -25.33 1.36
N THR A 164 3.05 -25.27 2.68
CA THR A 164 3.74 -26.13 3.66
C THR A 164 2.81 -27.06 4.44
N GLY A 165 1.52 -26.72 4.57
CA GLY A 165 0.59 -27.33 5.52
C GLY A 165 0.80 -26.88 6.97
N ASP A 166 1.76 -25.99 7.23
CA ASP A 166 2.09 -25.49 8.57
C ASP A 166 1.20 -24.28 8.91
N ASP A 167 0.47 -24.39 10.02
CA ASP A 167 -0.51 -23.38 10.47
C ASP A 167 0.15 -22.26 11.31
N THR A 168 1.47 -22.16 11.30
CA THR A 168 2.21 -21.06 11.91
C THR A 168 1.85 -19.72 11.25
N ARG A 169 1.67 -18.67 12.06
CA ARG A 169 1.35 -17.30 11.59
C ARG A 169 2.57 -16.42 11.68
N SER A 170 2.65 -15.37 10.86
CA SER A 170 3.70 -14.37 10.88
C SER A 170 3.56 -13.35 12.04
N LEU A 171 4.69 -12.91 12.60
CA LEU A 171 4.73 -11.82 13.58
C LEU A 171 4.41 -10.50 12.90
N CYS A 172 4.80 -10.35 11.63
CA CYS A 172 4.47 -9.18 10.82
C CYS A 172 2.96 -8.99 10.68
N THR A 173 2.22 -10.05 10.35
CA THR A 173 0.77 -9.94 10.13
C THR A 173 0.05 -9.74 11.47
N THR A 174 0.31 -10.62 12.43
CA THR A 174 -0.39 -10.67 13.72
C THR A 174 -0.20 -9.39 14.53
N VAL A 175 1.04 -8.90 14.67
CA VAL A 175 1.31 -7.68 15.44
C VAL A 175 0.73 -6.45 14.74
N CYS A 176 0.88 -6.35 13.41
CA CYS A 176 0.52 -5.13 12.71
C CYS A 176 -0.98 -4.98 12.40
N LYS A 177 -1.72 -6.09 12.27
CA LYS A 177 -3.11 -6.09 11.76
C LYS A 177 -4.11 -6.88 12.61
N TRP A 178 -3.63 -7.66 13.58
CA TRP A 178 -4.43 -8.43 14.53
C TRP A 178 -4.21 -8.00 15.97
N THR A 179 -3.55 -6.86 16.23
CA THR A 179 -3.34 -6.32 17.59
C THR A 179 -2.59 -7.26 18.54
N TYR A 180 -1.81 -8.21 18.01
CA TYR A 180 -0.98 -9.10 18.82
C TYR A 180 0.24 -8.36 19.39
N LEU A 181 0.55 -8.58 20.66
CA LEU A 181 1.66 -7.97 21.39
C LEU A 181 2.87 -8.90 21.41
N GLY A 182 3.61 -8.93 20.30
CA GLY A 182 4.74 -9.86 20.14
C GLY A 182 5.87 -9.73 21.18
N HIS A 183 6.04 -8.56 21.82
CA HIS A 183 7.03 -8.36 22.88
C HIS A 183 6.62 -9.05 24.19
N ALA A 184 5.35 -8.94 24.59
CA ALA A 184 4.84 -9.55 25.81
C ALA A 184 4.99 -11.08 25.77
N HIS A 185 4.74 -11.68 24.60
CA HIS A 185 4.98 -13.10 24.36
C HIS A 185 6.45 -13.52 24.56
N MET A 186 7.40 -12.67 24.13
CA MET A 186 8.84 -12.97 24.19
C MET A 186 9.43 -12.76 25.59
N GLU A 187 8.85 -11.87 26.40
CA GLU A 187 9.26 -11.65 27.79
C GLU A 187 8.95 -12.86 28.68
N GLN A 188 7.85 -13.57 28.42
CA GLN A 188 7.50 -14.80 29.15
C GLN A 188 8.45 -15.98 28.91
N TRP A 189 9.09 -16.08 27.75
CA TRP A 189 10.10 -17.13 27.53
C TRP A 189 11.28 -17.01 28.51
N LYS A 190 11.46 -15.85 29.15
CA LYS A 190 12.48 -15.62 30.17
C LYS A 190 11.96 -15.82 31.61
N GLU A 191 10.65 -15.71 31.86
CA GLU A 191 10.03 -15.87 33.18
C GLU A 191 8.86 -16.88 33.14
N SER A 192 9.12 -18.11 33.57
CA SER A 192 8.21 -19.24 33.41
C SER A 192 7.01 -19.29 34.38
N ASP A 193 6.62 -18.20 35.06
CA ASP A 193 5.72 -18.30 36.23
C ASP A 193 4.65 -17.20 36.45
N SER A 194 4.38 -16.28 35.51
CA SER A 194 3.32 -15.27 35.68
C SER A 194 2.10 -15.48 34.76
N ARG A 195 0.90 -15.49 35.36
CA ARG A 195 -0.43 -15.57 34.71
C ARG A 195 -1.15 -14.21 34.78
N ASP A 196 -0.48 -13.11 34.49
CA ASP A 196 -1.13 -11.80 34.31
C ASP A 196 -1.40 -11.56 32.83
N MET A 197 -2.54 -10.98 32.47
CA MET A 197 -3.12 -10.91 31.10
C MET A 197 -2.24 -10.31 29.96
N GLU A 198 -1.00 -9.92 30.23
CA GLU A 198 0.06 -9.75 29.22
C GLU A 198 0.62 -11.12 28.72
N ALA A 199 0.14 -12.22 29.31
CA ALA A 199 0.75 -13.54 29.32
C ALA A 199 0.56 -14.45 28.10
N CYS A 200 0.20 -13.92 26.92
CA CYS A 200 0.24 -14.72 25.68
C CYS A 200 0.51 -13.88 24.42
N GLY A 201 0.67 -12.55 24.56
CA GLY A 201 0.65 -11.60 23.45
C GLY A 201 -0.75 -11.25 22.93
N TRP A 202 -1.78 -12.06 23.19
CA TRP A 202 -3.18 -11.71 22.89
C TRP A 202 -3.83 -10.98 24.08
N ASP A 203 -4.59 -9.92 23.80
CA ASP A 203 -5.45 -9.25 24.78
C ASP A 203 -6.84 -9.88 24.73
N GLU A 204 -7.06 -10.96 25.49
CA GLU A 204 -8.33 -11.70 25.51
C GLU A 204 -9.52 -10.81 25.92
N VAL A 205 -9.30 -9.87 26.85
CA VAL A 205 -10.32 -8.91 27.28
C VAL A 205 -10.72 -8.00 26.14
N PHE A 206 -9.76 -7.50 25.36
CA PHE A 206 -10.09 -6.72 24.16
C PHE A 206 -10.95 -7.50 23.17
N TRP A 207 -10.61 -8.77 22.88
CA TRP A 207 -11.38 -9.61 21.95
C TRP A 207 -12.77 -9.95 22.49
N GLU A 208 -12.91 -10.27 23.77
CA GLU A 208 -14.18 -10.48 24.45
C GLU A 208 -15.06 -9.22 24.39
N GLU A 209 -14.48 -8.08 24.77
CA GLU A 209 -15.17 -6.80 24.73
C GLU A 209 -15.73 -6.60 23.33
N ILE A 210 -14.94 -6.73 22.25
CA ILE A 210 -15.37 -6.44 20.85
C ILE A 210 -16.32 -7.49 20.28
N GLY A 211 -16.74 -8.46 21.10
CA GLY A 211 -17.70 -9.48 20.70
C GLY A 211 -17.07 -10.56 19.84
N LEU A 212 -15.75 -10.77 19.94
CA LEU A 212 -14.97 -11.77 19.22
C LEU A 212 -14.22 -12.72 20.18
N GLY A 213 -14.64 -12.82 21.45
CA GLY A 213 -14.01 -13.71 22.44
C GLY A 213 -14.20 -15.21 22.16
N ASP A 214 -15.13 -15.57 21.28
CA ASP A 214 -15.34 -16.92 20.77
C ASP A 214 -14.48 -17.25 19.53
N LEU A 215 -13.66 -16.31 19.06
CA LEU A 215 -12.79 -16.51 17.91
C LEU A 215 -11.59 -17.38 18.31
N GLU A 216 -11.61 -18.64 17.90
CA GLU A 216 -10.41 -19.47 17.93
C GLU A 216 -9.52 -19.14 16.72
N LEU A 217 -8.40 -18.43 16.97
CA LEU A 217 -7.39 -18.16 15.93
C LEU A 217 -6.60 -19.42 15.52
N GLY A 218 -6.84 -20.56 16.20
CA GLY A 218 -6.14 -21.83 15.98
C GLY A 218 -4.70 -21.85 16.51
N LEU A 219 -4.28 -20.83 17.26
CA LEU A 219 -2.91 -20.67 17.74
C LEU A 219 -2.75 -21.22 19.15
N ARG A 220 -1.81 -22.14 19.35
CA ARG A 220 -1.40 -22.57 20.70
C ARG A 220 -0.35 -21.61 21.23
N PRO A 221 -0.40 -21.20 22.52
CA PRO A 221 0.68 -20.46 23.16
C PRO A 221 2.03 -21.20 22.99
N GLY A 222 3.08 -20.47 22.61
CA GLY A 222 4.46 -20.96 22.50
C GLY A 222 4.88 -21.50 21.12
N ILE A 223 4.08 -21.34 20.07
CA ILE A 223 4.47 -21.71 18.70
C ILE A 223 5.47 -20.67 18.14
N PRO A 224 6.70 -21.07 17.76
CA PRO A 224 7.64 -20.18 17.08
C PRO A 224 7.11 -19.76 15.72
N VAL A 225 7.21 -18.47 15.41
CA VAL A 225 6.62 -17.84 14.23
C VAL A 225 7.69 -17.54 13.17
N GLY A 226 7.60 -18.21 12.01
CA GLY A 226 8.48 -18.02 10.85
C GLY A 226 7.71 -17.40 9.68
N THR A 227 8.07 -16.18 9.29
CA THR A 227 7.09 -15.18 8.82
C THR A 227 7.08 -14.99 7.31
N SER A 228 5.94 -15.23 6.66
CA SER A 228 5.54 -14.47 5.47
C SER A 228 5.33 -12.99 5.81
N LEU A 229 5.51 -12.07 4.86
CA LEU A 229 5.43 -10.63 5.16
C LEU A 229 4.23 -9.96 4.50
N ILE A 230 3.73 -8.93 5.17
CA ILE A 230 2.95 -7.89 4.49
C ILE A 230 3.85 -7.27 3.42
N ASP A 231 3.33 -7.04 2.23
CA ASP A 231 4.08 -6.56 1.07
C ASP A 231 4.91 -5.30 1.36
N ALA A 232 4.36 -4.30 2.06
CA ALA A 232 5.10 -3.13 2.50
C ALA A 232 6.29 -3.50 3.42
N HIS A 233 6.10 -4.45 4.33
CA HIS A 233 7.15 -4.90 5.26
C HIS A 233 8.27 -5.65 4.51
N ALA A 234 7.91 -6.48 3.53
CA ALA A 234 8.87 -7.06 2.61
C ALA A 234 9.61 -5.97 1.82
N GLY A 235 8.91 -4.96 1.32
CA GLY A 235 9.53 -3.80 0.66
C GLY A 235 10.57 -3.11 1.56
N GLY A 236 10.29 -3.00 2.86
CA GLY A 236 11.22 -2.54 3.89
C GLY A 236 12.44 -3.44 4.05
N VAL A 237 12.23 -4.74 4.28
CA VAL A 237 13.32 -5.73 4.40
C VAL A 237 14.23 -5.70 3.18
N GLY A 238 13.66 -5.59 1.97
CA GLY A 238 14.41 -5.59 0.71
C GLY A 238 15.23 -4.32 0.44
N VAL A 239 15.11 -3.25 1.24
CA VAL A 239 15.88 -2.02 0.99
C VAL A 239 16.47 -1.34 2.23
N MET A 240 16.10 -1.74 3.45
CA MET A 240 16.53 -1.05 4.69
C MET A 240 18.07 -0.99 4.87
N GLU A 241 18.79 -1.90 4.21
CA GLU A 241 20.28 -1.95 4.19
C GLU A 241 20.88 -1.48 2.86
N SER A 242 20.09 -0.90 1.95
CA SER A 242 20.53 -0.37 0.65
C SER A 242 21.25 0.99 0.76
N VAL A 243 22.38 1.04 1.48
CA VAL A 243 23.22 2.24 1.64
C VAL A 243 24.54 2.12 0.85
N PRO A 244 25.13 3.23 0.36
CA PRO A 244 26.40 3.18 -0.36
C PRO A 244 27.56 2.65 0.49
N ASP A 245 28.51 1.96 -0.14
CA ASP A 245 29.70 1.39 0.51
C ASP A 245 30.57 2.40 1.28
N ALA A 246 30.52 3.67 0.89
CA ALA A 246 31.25 4.76 1.56
C ALA A 246 30.63 5.14 2.91
N GLU A 247 29.33 4.90 3.09
CA GLU A 247 28.59 5.15 4.33
C GLU A 247 28.48 3.88 5.20
N SER A 248 28.61 2.68 4.62
CA SER A 248 28.62 1.40 5.36
C SER A 248 29.95 1.09 6.06
N LYS A 249 31.02 1.83 5.76
CA LYS A 249 32.38 1.62 6.30
C LYS A 249 32.82 2.67 7.34
N ALA A 250 31.94 3.58 7.74
CA ALA A 250 32.21 4.52 8.82
C ALA A 250 31.92 3.84 10.17
N ASP A 251 32.99 3.55 10.93
CA ASP A 251 33.03 2.90 12.25
C ASP A 251 32.39 1.51 12.36
N THR A 252 33.24 0.49 12.40
CA THR A 252 32.90 -0.95 12.41
C THR A 252 32.60 -1.51 13.80
N SER A 253 31.84 -0.81 14.65
CA SER A 253 31.31 -1.41 15.89
C SER A 253 29.87 -1.90 15.67
N ASP A 254 29.47 -2.99 16.33
CA ASP A 254 28.09 -3.47 16.22
C ASP A 254 27.08 -2.42 16.74
N GLU A 255 27.46 -1.61 17.73
CA GLU A 255 26.65 -0.52 18.27
C GLU A 255 26.41 0.63 17.27
N SER A 256 27.40 0.98 16.42
CA SER A 256 27.23 2.04 15.41
C SER A 256 26.29 1.57 14.29
N ASP A 257 26.37 0.30 13.90
CA ASP A 257 25.53 -0.32 12.88
C ASP A 257 24.06 -0.48 13.33
N GLU A 258 23.83 -0.86 14.59
CA GLU A 258 22.47 -0.90 15.16
C GLU A 258 21.83 0.48 15.29
N GLN A 259 22.65 1.51 15.53
CA GLN A 259 22.14 2.89 15.58
C GLN A 259 21.88 3.44 14.18
N ALA A 260 22.72 3.09 13.19
CA ALA A 260 22.59 3.56 11.81
C ALA A 260 21.27 3.14 11.14
N ILE A 261 20.78 1.92 11.37
CA ILE A 261 19.50 1.46 10.81
C ILE A 261 18.30 2.28 11.35
N CYS A 262 18.40 2.84 12.57
CA CYS A 262 17.36 3.67 13.19
C CYS A 262 17.27 5.09 12.61
N HIS A 263 18.26 5.52 11.81
CA HIS A 263 18.26 6.83 11.12
C HIS A 263 17.60 6.77 9.73
N ARG A 264 17.16 5.59 9.31
CA ARG A 264 16.61 5.32 7.99
C ARG A 264 15.09 5.17 8.06
N MET A 265 14.39 5.75 7.09
CA MET A 265 12.98 5.49 6.84
C MET A 265 12.80 4.98 5.42
N VAL A 266 12.17 3.81 5.29
CA VAL A 266 11.81 3.23 4.00
C VAL A 266 10.48 3.81 3.53
N LEU A 267 10.46 4.29 2.29
CA LEU A 267 9.26 4.71 1.56
C LEU A 267 8.88 3.64 0.55
N VAL A 268 7.91 2.79 0.90
CA VAL A 268 7.40 1.77 -0.02
C VAL A 268 6.29 2.38 -0.85
N CYS A 269 6.64 2.83 -2.07
CA CYS A 269 5.76 3.61 -2.91
C CYS A 269 4.95 2.75 -3.90
N GLY A 270 3.65 3.02 -3.98
CA GLY A 270 2.74 2.40 -4.95
C GLY A 270 1.50 3.26 -5.15
N THR A 271 0.33 2.61 -5.21
CA THR A 271 -0.99 3.27 -5.21
C THR A 271 -1.13 4.20 -3.98
N SER A 272 -0.68 3.71 -2.83
CA SER A 272 -0.41 4.42 -1.57
C SER A 272 1.09 4.35 -1.26
N THR A 273 1.55 5.05 -0.21
CA THR A 273 2.94 4.93 0.27
C THR A 273 2.96 4.58 1.75
N CYS A 274 3.75 3.58 2.13
CA CYS A 274 4.04 3.27 3.53
C CYS A 274 5.40 3.86 3.94
N HIS A 275 5.47 4.39 5.16
CA HIS A 275 6.64 5.04 5.76
C HIS A 275 7.09 4.23 6.95
N MET A 276 8.20 3.52 6.81
CA MET A 276 8.60 2.50 7.78
C MET A 276 9.96 2.82 8.38
N ALA A 277 9.98 2.96 9.70
CA ALA A 277 11.20 3.22 10.47
C ALA A 277 11.29 2.25 11.64
N VAL A 278 12.50 1.95 12.09
CA VAL A 278 12.76 1.04 13.22
C VAL A 278 13.45 1.77 14.35
N SER A 279 13.20 1.32 15.59
CA SER A 279 13.84 1.85 16.80
C SER A 279 14.11 0.72 17.79
N LYS A 280 15.16 0.85 18.60
CA LYS A 280 15.38 -0.01 19.77
C LYS A 280 14.40 0.30 20.91
N ASN A 281 13.85 1.52 20.92
CA ASN A 281 12.92 1.97 21.95
C ASN A 281 11.47 1.82 21.47
N LYS A 282 10.58 1.56 22.43
CA LYS A 282 9.13 1.54 22.22
C LYS A 282 8.61 2.98 22.08
N LEU A 283 8.40 3.43 20.84
CA LEU A 283 7.96 4.79 20.52
C LEU A 283 6.47 4.81 20.14
N PHE A 284 5.62 5.36 21.00
CA PHE A 284 4.22 5.62 20.69
C PHE A 284 4.07 6.98 20.02
N ILE A 285 3.54 6.99 18.80
CA ILE A 285 3.46 8.18 17.97
C ILE A 285 2.00 8.38 17.54
N PRO A 286 1.31 9.43 18.01
CA PRO A 286 -0.09 9.66 17.65
C PRO A 286 -0.30 9.71 16.14
N GLY A 287 -1.32 9.00 15.64
CA GLY A 287 -1.66 8.93 14.22
C GLY A 287 -0.65 8.18 13.32
N VAL A 288 0.26 7.42 13.93
CA VAL A 288 1.20 6.53 13.23
C VAL A 288 1.09 5.14 13.86
N TRP A 289 1.03 4.09 13.05
CA TRP A 289 0.90 2.72 13.58
C TRP A 289 2.22 2.23 14.15
N GLY A 290 2.14 1.27 15.07
CA GLY A 290 3.25 0.82 15.90
C GLY A 290 3.22 1.48 17.29
N PRO A 291 4.20 1.15 18.14
CA PRO A 291 5.42 0.42 17.84
C PRO A 291 5.18 -1.10 17.80
N PHE A 292 5.55 -1.76 16.71
CA PHE A 292 5.37 -3.20 16.51
C PHE A 292 6.67 -3.97 16.69
N TRP A 293 6.79 -4.77 17.75
CA TRP A 293 8.02 -5.49 18.06
C TRP A 293 8.31 -6.60 17.05
N SER A 294 9.54 -6.62 16.52
CA SER A 294 10.07 -7.62 15.59
C SER A 294 9.21 -7.85 14.34
N ALA A 295 8.37 -6.88 13.97
CA ALA A 295 7.41 -7.03 12.87
C ALA A 295 8.04 -6.90 11.47
N MET A 296 9.26 -6.38 11.37
CA MET A 296 9.99 -6.26 10.10
C MET A 296 11.47 -6.64 10.27
N VAL A 297 12.19 -5.95 11.15
CA VAL A 297 13.57 -6.28 11.50
C VAL A 297 13.53 -6.96 12.88
N PRO A 298 14.08 -8.18 13.03
CA PRO A 298 14.12 -8.84 14.33
C PRO A 298 14.76 -7.98 15.40
N GLU A 299 14.18 -7.96 16.61
CA GLU A 299 14.67 -7.19 17.78
C GLU A 299 14.61 -5.66 17.65
N PHE A 300 13.76 -5.15 16.76
CA PHE A 300 13.43 -3.73 16.67
C PHE A 300 11.93 -3.50 16.76
N TRP A 301 11.56 -2.33 17.27
CA TRP A 301 10.21 -1.79 17.17
C TRP A 301 10.00 -1.11 15.82
N LEU A 302 9.00 -1.53 15.08
CA LEU A 302 8.59 -0.92 13.81
C LEU A 302 7.56 0.20 14.05
N THR A 303 7.80 1.33 13.41
CA THR A 303 6.83 2.43 13.21
C THR A 303 6.37 2.40 11.76
N GLU A 304 5.05 2.43 11.54
CA GLU A 304 4.41 2.32 10.21
C GLU A 304 3.46 3.51 9.96
N GLY A 305 4.00 4.57 9.36
CA GLY A 305 3.21 5.67 8.81
C GLY A 305 2.67 5.33 7.42
N GLY A 306 1.73 6.15 6.92
CA GLY A 306 1.33 6.02 5.52
C GLY A 306 0.58 7.21 4.96
N GLN A 307 0.60 7.29 3.63
CA GLN A 307 -0.22 8.19 2.82
C GLN A 307 -1.19 7.33 1.98
N SER A 308 -2.49 7.48 2.22
CA SER A 308 -3.54 6.61 1.65
C SER A 308 -3.62 6.67 0.12
N ALA A 309 -3.24 7.78 -0.50
CA ALA A 309 -3.19 7.94 -1.95
C ALA A 309 -1.94 8.72 -2.36
N THR A 310 -1.05 8.10 -3.13
CA THR A 310 0.14 8.74 -3.70
C THR A 310 0.18 8.51 -5.20
N GLY A 311 0.50 7.29 -5.65
CA GLY A 311 0.38 6.93 -7.07
C GLY A 311 -1.05 7.05 -7.58
N ALA A 312 -2.04 6.62 -6.79
CA ALA A 312 -3.45 6.78 -7.14
C ALA A 312 -3.86 8.25 -7.30
N LEU A 313 -3.28 9.14 -6.49
CA LEU A 313 -3.55 10.56 -6.58
C LEU A 313 -2.95 11.16 -7.86
N LEU A 314 -1.72 10.78 -8.21
CA LEU A 314 -1.11 11.20 -9.47
C LEU A 314 -1.91 10.71 -10.67
N ASP A 315 -2.33 9.45 -10.67
CA ASP A 315 -3.16 8.84 -11.70
C ASP A 315 -4.50 9.58 -11.80
N TYR A 316 -5.17 9.82 -10.67
CA TYR A 316 -6.41 10.57 -10.60
C TYR A 316 -6.29 11.98 -11.18
N ILE A 317 -5.24 12.73 -10.81
CA ILE A 317 -5.00 14.08 -11.31
C ILE A 317 -4.77 14.09 -12.82
N VAL A 318 -4.00 13.12 -13.32
CA VAL A 318 -3.70 13.01 -14.75
C VAL A 318 -4.93 12.58 -15.53
N GLU A 319 -5.61 11.51 -15.13
CA GLU A 319 -6.75 10.94 -15.85
C GLU A 319 -7.97 11.86 -15.90
N ASN A 320 -8.17 12.72 -14.89
CA ASN A 320 -9.35 13.59 -14.81
C ASN A 320 -9.12 15.00 -15.40
N HIS A 321 -7.96 15.26 -16.00
CA HIS A 321 -7.72 16.52 -16.68
C HIS A 321 -8.16 16.45 -18.15
N VAL A 322 -8.74 17.53 -18.68
CA VAL A 322 -9.26 17.57 -20.07
C VAL A 322 -8.18 17.31 -21.14
N ALA A 323 -6.93 17.65 -20.85
CA ALA A 323 -5.79 17.38 -21.73
C ALA A 323 -5.33 15.90 -21.74
N ALA A 324 -5.84 15.04 -20.84
CA ALA A 324 -5.33 13.68 -20.66
C ALA A 324 -5.40 12.80 -21.91
N PRO A 325 -6.51 12.76 -22.69
CA PRO A 325 -6.58 11.93 -23.90
C PRO A 325 -5.55 12.35 -24.95
N LEU A 326 -5.31 13.65 -25.10
CA LEU A 326 -4.33 14.18 -26.04
C LEU A 326 -2.90 13.82 -25.62
N LEU A 327 -2.55 14.03 -24.34
CA LEU A 327 -1.25 13.63 -23.81
C LEU A 327 -1.02 12.12 -23.91
N ALA A 328 -2.05 11.30 -23.67
CA ALA A 328 -1.93 9.85 -23.80
C ALA A 328 -1.57 9.45 -25.23
N ASN A 329 -2.20 10.08 -26.24
CA ASN A 329 -1.86 9.87 -27.64
C ASN A 329 -0.43 10.33 -27.98
N HIS A 330 0.00 11.48 -27.45
CA HIS A 330 1.36 11.99 -27.62
C HIS A 330 2.43 11.12 -26.96
N ALA A 331 2.14 10.58 -25.77
CA ALA A 331 3.04 9.67 -25.07
C ALA A 331 3.16 8.34 -25.83
N ALA A 332 2.03 7.80 -26.30
CA ALA A 332 1.98 6.57 -27.08
C ALA A 332 2.75 6.69 -28.41
N SER A 333 2.59 7.81 -29.13
CA SER A 333 3.31 8.04 -30.40
C SER A 333 4.84 8.12 -30.21
N GLN A 334 5.28 8.59 -29.04
CA GLN A 334 6.70 8.65 -28.66
C GLN A 334 7.20 7.38 -27.95
N ARG A 335 6.33 6.41 -27.66
CA ARG A 335 6.63 5.20 -26.89
C ARG A 335 7.23 5.49 -25.50
N ILE A 336 6.75 6.55 -24.86
CA ILE A 336 7.14 6.95 -23.50
C ILE A 336 5.94 6.90 -22.56
N SER A 337 6.21 6.92 -21.26
CA SER A 337 5.12 7.06 -20.29
C SER A 337 4.55 8.47 -20.28
N ILE A 338 3.27 8.61 -19.90
CA ILE A 338 2.64 9.93 -19.73
C ILE A 338 3.40 10.81 -18.73
N TYR A 339 3.95 10.22 -17.65
CA TYR A 339 4.75 10.97 -16.67
C TYR A 339 6.09 11.44 -17.24
N GLU A 340 6.73 10.65 -18.10
CA GLU A 340 7.94 11.08 -18.80
C GLU A 340 7.64 12.26 -19.75
N LEU A 341 6.50 12.22 -20.44
CA LEU A 341 6.05 13.34 -21.26
C LEU A 341 5.78 14.59 -20.41
N LEU A 342 5.07 14.45 -19.27
CA LEU A 342 4.84 15.55 -18.33
C LEU A 342 6.15 16.14 -17.81
N ASN A 343 7.13 15.30 -17.47
CA ASN A 343 8.46 15.75 -17.06
C ASN A 343 9.15 16.53 -18.19
N LYS A 344 9.10 16.06 -19.45
CA LYS A 344 9.64 16.80 -20.61
C LYS A 344 8.99 18.16 -20.79
N ILE A 345 7.67 18.26 -20.63
CA ILE A 345 6.94 19.53 -20.67
C ILE A 345 7.43 20.48 -19.57
N LEU A 346 7.56 19.99 -18.33
CA LEU A 346 8.07 20.79 -17.20
C LEU A 346 9.50 21.30 -17.46
N PHE A 347 10.39 20.46 -17.98
CA PHE A 347 11.75 20.88 -18.33
C PHE A 347 11.76 21.94 -19.44
N SER A 348 10.93 21.79 -20.48
CA SER A 348 10.78 22.79 -21.54
C SER A 348 10.29 24.13 -20.97
N MET A 349 9.27 24.10 -20.11
CA MET A 349 8.73 25.29 -19.47
C MET A 349 9.77 26.01 -18.60
N ALA A 350 10.54 25.25 -17.80
CA ALA A 350 11.60 25.83 -16.97
C ALA A 350 12.68 26.51 -17.83
N HIS A 351 13.07 25.88 -18.95
CA HIS A 351 14.04 26.44 -19.88
C HIS A 351 13.50 27.70 -20.59
N GLU A 352 12.27 27.65 -21.12
CA GLU A 352 11.59 28.78 -21.79
C GLU A 352 11.46 30.01 -20.88
N GLN A 353 11.20 29.80 -19.58
CA GLN A 353 11.02 30.86 -18.59
C GLN A 353 12.32 31.26 -17.87
N ASN A 354 13.46 30.66 -18.22
CA ASN A 354 14.76 30.87 -17.56
C ASN A 354 14.71 30.67 -16.03
N ILE A 355 13.99 29.64 -15.59
CA ILE A 355 13.79 29.31 -14.17
C ILE A 355 14.98 28.51 -13.64
N SER A 356 15.54 28.91 -12.49
CA SER A 356 16.72 28.28 -11.90
C SER A 356 16.50 26.87 -11.34
N PHE A 357 15.28 26.56 -10.89
CA PHE A 357 14.95 25.24 -10.38
C PHE A 357 13.48 24.90 -10.66
N ILE A 358 13.24 23.70 -11.20
CA ILE A 358 11.93 23.28 -11.74
C ILE A 358 10.79 23.41 -10.73
N SER A 359 11.07 23.27 -9.42
CA SER A 359 10.03 23.32 -8.40
C SER A 359 9.35 24.68 -8.26
N SER A 360 9.99 25.79 -8.67
CA SER A 360 9.36 27.12 -8.62
C SER A 360 8.29 27.35 -9.70
N LEU A 361 8.16 26.46 -10.69
CA LEU A 361 7.06 26.52 -11.68
C LEU A 361 5.66 26.49 -11.02
N THR A 362 5.57 26.00 -9.78
CA THR A 362 4.32 25.85 -9.02
C THR A 362 4.25 26.84 -7.86
N GLN A 363 4.91 28.00 -7.97
CA GLN A 363 4.93 29.00 -6.89
C GLN A 363 3.51 29.42 -6.45
N ASP A 364 2.55 29.42 -7.39
CA ASP A 364 1.16 29.85 -7.17
C ASP A 364 0.17 28.68 -7.08
N ILE A 365 0.60 27.42 -7.28
CA ILE A 365 -0.26 26.23 -7.28
C ILE A 365 0.08 25.31 -6.10
N HIS A 366 -0.85 25.08 -5.20
CA HIS A 366 -0.63 24.32 -3.96
C HIS A 366 -1.65 23.19 -3.84
N VAL A 367 -1.19 22.04 -3.35
CA VAL A 367 -2.03 20.83 -3.20
C VAL A 367 -1.89 20.28 -1.78
N LEU A 368 -3.03 20.18 -1.08
CA LEU A 368 -3.21 19.28 0.06
C LEU A 368 -3.67 17.91 -0.51
N PRO A 369 -2.87 16.83 -0.36
CA PRO A 369 -3.06 15.58 -1.09
C PRO A 369 -4.04 14.60 -0.42
N ASP A 370 -4.78 15.01 0.61
CA ASP A 370 -5.68 14.14 1.40
C ASP A 370 -7.00 13.79 0.64
N PHE A 371 -6.93 13.42 -0.63
CA PHE A 371 -8.09 13.06 -1.46
C PHE A 371 -8.81 11.80 -0.97
N HIS A 372 -8.13 11.00 -0.15
CA HIS A 372 -8.65 9.78 0.46
C HIS A 372 -8.44 9.78 1.99
N GLY A 373 -8.63 10.96 2.62
CA GLY A 373 -8.33 11.14 4.04
C GLY A 373 -6.83 11.24 4.33
N ASN A 374 -6.51 11.56 5.57
CA ASN A 374 -5.14 11.54 6.09
C ASN A 374 -4.95 10.36 7.04
N ARG A 375 -4.15 9.37 6.64
CA ARG A 375 -3.74 8.28 7.53
C ARG A 375 -2.74 8.76 8.57
N SER A 376 -1.61 9.32 8.13
CA SER A 376 -0.55 9.80 9.02
C SER A 376 -0.06 11.20 8.65
N PRO A 377 0.34 12.01 9.66
CA PRO A 377 0.25 11.73 11.10
C PRO A 377 -1.06 12.22 11.74
N LEU A 378 -2.02 12.76 10.96
CA LEU A 378 -3.20 13.41 11.53
C LEU A 378 -4.30 12.42 11.94
N ALA A 379 -4.31 11.22 11.36
CA ALA A 379 -5.37 10.23 11.54
C ALA A 379 -6.78 10.82 11.36
N ASP A 380 -6.95 11.64 10.32
CA ASP A 380 -8.22 12.26 9.94
C ASP A 380 -8.76 11.65 8.63
N PRO A 381 -9.57 10.57 8.69
CA PRO A 381 -10.17 9.97 7.50
C PRO A 381 -11.17 10.91 6.81
N LYS A 382 -11.63 11.96 7.50
CA LYS A 382 -12.54 12.97 6.93
C LYS A 382 -11.79 14.07 6.17
N SER A 383 -10.45 14.04 6.17
CA SER A 383 -9.65 14.96 5.35
C SER A 383 -9.96 14.82 3.87
N LYS A 384 -10.00 15.96 3.18
CA LYS A 384 -10.28 16.11 1.76
C LYS A 384 -9.16 16.89 1.11
N GLY A 385 -8.91 16.54 -0.15
CA GLY A 385 -7.96 17.24 -0.99
C GLY A 385 -8.34 18.69 -1.22
N ILE A 386 -7.34 19.57 -1.27
CA ILE A 386 -7.50 20.97 -1.66
C ILE A 386 -6.50 21.28 -2.75
N ILE A 387 -6.95 21.89 -3.83
CA ILE A 387 -6.08 22.47 -4.85
C ILE A 387 -6.35 23.97 -4.88
N CYS A 388 -5.29 24.77 -4.74
CA CYS A 388 -5.33 26.23 -4.80
C CYS A 388 -4.46 26.72 -5.96
N GLY A 389 -4.86 27.83 -6.60
CA GLY A 389 -4.07 28.47 -7.66
C GLY A 389 -4.54 28.21 -9.09
N PHE A 390 -5.78 27.75 -9.28
CA PHE A 390 -6.32 27.50 -10.62
C PHE A 390 -6.60 28.77 -11.41
N THR A 391 -6.38 28.67 -12.73
CA THR A 391 -6.81 29.63 -13.74
C THR A 391 -7.77 28.92 -14.71
N LEU A 392 -8.21 29.61 -15.76
CA LEU A 392 -9.01 29.00 -16.84
C LEU A 392 -8.15 28.20 -17.85
N ASP A 393 -6.85 28.04 -17.61
CA ASP A 393 -5.95 27.27 -18.49
C ASP A 393 -6.25 25.78 -18.40
N THR A 394 -6.54 25.18 -19.55
CA THR A 394 -6.83 23.76 -19.71
C THR A 394 -5.76 23.02 -20.53
N SER A 395 -4.62 23.65 -20.77
CA SER A 395 -3.55 23.15 -21.63
C SER A 395 -2.78 21.96 -21.02
N GLU A 396 -1.96 21.31 -21.86
CA GLU A 396 -1.00 20.29 -21.41
C GLU A 396 0.02 20.87 -20.40
N LYS A 397 0.37 22.16 -20.55
CA LYS A 397 1.25 22.87 -19.61
C LYS A 397 0.60 22.99 -18.24
N HIS A 398 -0.70 23.32 -18.18
CA HIS A 398 -1.44 23.36 -16.91
C HIS A 398 -1.47 21.98 -16.22
N LEU A 399 -1.73 20.90 -16.97
CA LEU A 399 -1.67 19.55 -16.40
C LEU A 399 -0.27 19.23 -15.84
N ALA A 400 0.79 19.59 -16.57
CA ALA A 400 2.16 19.38 -16.11
C ALA A 400 2.43 20.11 -14.78
N LEU A 401 1.98 21.36 -14.65
CA LEU A 401 2.07 22.12 -13.40
C LEU A 401 1.28 21.49 -12.25
N LEU A 402 0.05 21.04 -12.52
CA LEU A 402 -0.79 20.39 -11.52
C LEU A 402 -0.19 19.05 -11.05
N TYR A 403 0.35 18.26 -11.98
CA TYR A 403 1.12 17.05 -11.68
C TYR A 403 2.32 17.35 -10.78
N LEU A 404 3.14 18.37 -11.11
CA LEU A 404 4.27 18.78 -10.28
C LEU A 404 3.83 19.26 -8.88
N ALA A 405 2.77 20.08 -8.80
CA ALA A 405 2.24 20.56 -7.52
C ALA A 405 1.71 19.41 -6.66
N THR A 406 1.13 18.39 -7.28
CA THR A 406 0.67 17.17 -6.61
C THR A 406 1.83 16.34 -6.07
N ILE A 407 2.91 16.15 -6.84
CA ILE A 407 4.15 15.52 -6.35
C ILE A 407 4.68 16.26 -5.13
N GLN A 408 4.73 17.60 -5.18
CA GLN A 408 5.18 18.41 -4.06
C GLN A 408 4.27 18.26 -2.84
N GLY A 409 2.95 18.26 -3.02
CA GLY A 409 1.98 18.00 -1.94
C GLY A 409 2.21 16.66 -1.26
N ILE A 410 2.42 15.59 -2.05
CA ILE A 410 2.76 14.26 -1.53
C ILE A 410 4.08 14.29 -0.75
N ALA A 411 5.12 14.95 -1.28
CA ALA A 411 6.41 15.10 -0.62
C ALA A 411 6.31 15.89 0.70
N TYR A 412 5.47 16.93 0.77
CA TYR A 412 5.19 17.65 2.01
C TYR A 412 4.44 16.81 3.04
N GLY A 413 3.55 15.92 2.60
CA GLY A 413 2.96 14.90 3.47
C GLY A 413 4.01 13.95 4.04
N THR A 414 4.96 13.49 3.21
CA THR A 414 6.11 12.69 3.70
C THR A 414 6.97 13.48 4.69
N ARG A 415 7.30 14.75 4.40
CA ARG A 415 8.02 15.62 5.33
C ARG A 415 7.30 15.72 6.68
N HIS A 416 5.99 15.89 6.66
CA HIS A 416 5.18 15.99 7.88
C HIS A 416 5.25 14.70 8.71
N ILE A 417 5.20 13.53 8.08
CA ILE A 417 5.37 12.24 8.76
C ILE A 417 6.77 12.13 9.38
N VAL A 418 7.82 12.47 8.64
CA VAL A 418 9.21 12.42 9.12
C VAL A 418 9.43 13.36 10.31
N GLU A 419 9.01 14.62 10.20
CA GLU A 419 9.12 15.61 11.28
C GLU A 419 8.34 15.15 12.52
N HIS A 420 7.14 14.59 12.34
CA HIS A 420 6.33 14.07 13.44
C HIS A 420 6.98 12.87 14.12
N CYS A 421 7.51 11.90 13.36
CA CYS A 421 8.24 10.77 13.92
C CYS A 421 9.49 11.22 14.69
N ASN A 422 10.26 12.16 14.13
CA ASN A 422 11.46 12.70 14.78
C ASN A 422 11.14 13.46 16.07
N ALA A 423 10.03 14.20 16.11
CA ALA A 423 9.54 14.86 17.32
C ALA A 423 9.16 13.86 18.43
N HIS A 424 8.92 12.58 18.10
CA HIS A 424 8.56 11.52 19.03
C HIS A 424 9.67 10.47 19.22
N GLY A 425 10.93 10.83 18.95
CA GLY A 425 12.09 10.05 19.37
C GLY A 425 12.85 9.33 18.25
N HIS A 426 12.34 9.32 17.02
CA HIS A 426 13.15 8.93 15.86
C HIS A 426 14.22 9.98 15.52
N LYS A 427 15.21 9.59 14.71
CA LYS A 427 16.28 10.47 14.22
C LYS A 427 16.50 10.31 12.72
N ILE A 428 15.40 10.25 11.97
CA ILE A 428 15.42 9.98 10.54
C ILE A 428 16.10 11.15 9.80
N ASP A 429 17.16 10.83 9.09
CA ASP A 429 17.88 11.73 8.18
C ASP A 429 18.02 11.16 6.75
N THR A 430 17.70 9.87 6.58
CA THR A 430 17.87 9.13 5.33
C THR A 430 16.56 8.49 4.90
N LEU A 431 16.15 8.74 3.65
CA LEU A 431 14.94 8.16 3.05
C LEU A 431 15.33 7.13 1.98
N LEU A 432 14.86 5.90 2.15
CA LEU A 432 15.08 4.79 1.22
C LEU A 432 13.81 4.56 0.41
N ALA A 433 13.74 5.07 -0.81
CA ALA A 433 12.55 4.96 -1.64
C ALA A 433 12.58 3.74 -2.55
N CYS A 434 11.50 2.96 -2.55
CA CYS A 434 11.32 1.83 -3.45
C CYS A 434 9.91 1.79 -4.06
N GLY A 435 9.69 0.94 -5.06
CA GLY A 435 8.38 0.78 -5.70
C GLY A 435 8.08 1.75 -6.85
N GLY A 436 6.81 1.87 -7.22
CA GLY A 436 6.36 2.46 -8.49
C GLY A 436 6.74 3.92 -8.71
N LEU A 437 6.74 4.73 -7.64
CA LEU A 437 7.07 6.15 -7.70
C LEU A 437 8.58 6.42 -7.73
N ALA A 438 9.42 5.44 -7.37
CA ALA A 438 10.87 5.53 -7.46
C ALA A 438 11.40 5.28 -8.89
N LYS A 439 10.54 4.84 -9.83
CA LYS A 439 10.90 4.35 -11.18
C LYS A 439 11.34 5.41 -12.20
N ASN A 440 11.77 6.59 -11.78
CA ASN A 440 12.41 7.57 -12.69
C ASN A 440 13.84 7.16 -13.11
N SER A 441 14.35 6.03 -12.62
CA SER A 441 15.42 5.24 -13.23
C SER A 441 15.27 3.79 -12.76
N LEU A 442 15.52 2.82 -13.64
CA LEU A 442 15.46 1.37 -13.41
C LEU A 442 16.05 0.98 -12.03
N GLU A 443 15.28 0.35 -11.13
CA GLU A 443 15.70 -0.81 -10.32
C GLU A 443 14.69 -1.27 -9.24
N ASN A 444 14.72 -2.60 -9.06
CA ASN A 444 14.28 -3.52 -8.00
C ASN A 444 12.83 -3.59 -7.51
N GLU A 445 12.28 -4.79 -7.67
CA GLU A 445 11.05 -5.29 -7.07
C GLU A 445 11.29 -5.54 -5.57
N SER A 446 11.42 -4.46 -4.78
CA SER A 446 11.80 -4.49 -3.36
C SER A 446 10.98 -5.46 -2.51
N VAL A 447 9.68 -5.57 -2.76
CA VAL A 447 8.80 -6.53 -2.08
C VAL A 447 9.25 -7.97 -2.36
N LEU A 448 9.59 -8.27 -3.60
CA LEU A 448 10.07 -9.59 -4.01
C LEU A 448 11.47 -9.87 -3.43
N LEU A 449 12.34 -8.85 -3.35
CA LEU A 449 13.63 -8.95 -2.67
C LEU A 449 13.49 -9.17 -1.14
N GLY A 450 12.51 -8.54 -0.50
CA GLY A 450 12.23 -8.79 0.93
C GLY A 450 11.75 -10.20 1.21
N ALA A 451 10.83 -10.70 0.38
CA ALA A 451 10.46 -12.12 0.41
C ALA A 451 11.67 -13.02 0.14
N ALA A 452 12.61 -12.54 -0.68
CA ALA A 452 13.84 -13.25 -0.99
C ALA A 452 14.78 -13.46 0.18
N VAL A 453 15.02 -12.38 0.92
CA VAL A 453 15.80 -12.39 2.16
C VAL A 453 15.27 -13.48 3.11
N LEU A 454 13.95 -13.56 3.28
CA LEU A 454 13.34 -14.56 4.16
C LEU A 454 13.53 -16.00 3.68
N GLY A 455 13.31 -16.26 2.39
CA GLY A 455 13.53 -17.59 1.85
C GLY A 455 15.00 -18.02 1.91
N ALA A 456 15.95 -17.07 1.80
CA ALA A 456 17.37 -17.36 1.96
C ALA A 456 17.76 -17.71 3.41
N VAL A 457 17.17 -17.04 4.39
CA VAL A 457 17.34 -17.36 5.81
C VAL A 457 16.68 -18.70 6.15
N ALA A 458 15.47 -18.96 5.65
CA ALA A 458 14.78 -20.24 5.83
C ALA A 458 15.59 -21.42 5.25
N ALA A 459 16.29 -21.19 4.14
CA ALA A 459 17.23 -22.13 3.53
C ALA A 459 18.57 -22.27 4.28
N LYS A 460 18.74 -21.58 5.42
CA LYS A 460 19.96 -21.52 6.23
C LYS A 460 21.19 -21.04 5.45
N LYS A 461 20.99 -20.20 4.44
CA LYS A 461 22.09 -19.60 3.66
C LYS A 461 22.69 -18.38 4.36
N PHE A 462 21.92 -17.75 5.23
CA PHE A 462 22.35 -16.67 6.09
C PHE A 462 21.96 -17.00 7.55
N PRO A 463 22.76 -16.58 8.55
CA PRO A 463 22.45 -16.83 9.96
C PRO A 463 21.17 -16.13 10.44
N GLY A 464 20.88 -14.94 9.91
CA GLY A 464 19.69 -14.18 10.24
C GLY A 464 19.25 -13.22 9.14
N VAL A 465 18.11 -12.57 9.38
CA VAL A 465 17.47 -11.63 8.44
C VAL A 465 18.39 -10.44 8.17
N ARG A 466 19.03 -9.85 9.20
CA ARG A 466 19.96 -8.72 8.99
C ARG A 466 21.16 -9.08 8.12
N ASP A 467 21.75 -10.25 8.30
CA ASP A 467 22.87 -10.71 7.47
C ASP A 467 22.46 -10.85 6.00
N ALA A 468 21.30 -11.46 5.76
CA ALA A 468 20.74 -11.61 4.44
C ALA A 468 20.39 -10.24 3.80
N MET A 469 19.85 -9.30 4.58
CA MET A 469 19.59 -7.93 4.10
C MET A 469 20.89 -7.24 3.67
N LYS A 470 21.94 -7.27 4.49
CA LYS A 470 23.24 -6.65 4.15
C LYS A 470 23.87 -7.28 2.90
N ALA A 471 23.69 -8.59 2.70
CA ALA A 471 24.26 -9.30 1.57
C ALA A 471 23.47 -9.13 0.26
N LEU A 472 22.14 -9.01 0.34
CA LEU A 472 21.26 -9.05 -0.83
C LEU A 472 20.69 -7.67 -1.21
N ASN A 473 20.65 -6.71 -0.29
CA ASN A 473 20.18 -5.36 -0.58
C ASN A 473 21.28 -4.57 -1.28
N ALA A 474 21.10 -4.29 -2.56
CA ALA A 474 22.01 -3.44 -3.31
C ALA A 474 21.72 -1.96 -3.06
N ALA A 475 22.78 -1.14 -2.97
CA ALA A 475 22.65 0.31 -2.93
C ALA A 475 22.06 0.84 -4.25
N GLY A 476 21.05 1.69 -4.16
CA GLY A 476 20.46 2.38 -5.31
C GLY A 476 21.17 3.69 -5.65
N LYS A 477 20.55 4.46 -6.53
CA LYS A 477 20.98 5.84 -6.81
C LYS A 477 20.70 6.76 -5.62
N VAL A 478 21.74 7.41 -5.10
CA VAL A 478 21.59 8.45 -4.08
C VAL A 478 21.24 9.80 -4.72
N VAL A 479 20.25 10.47 -4.16
CA VAL A 479 19.85 11.83 -4.56
C VAL A 479 19.94 12.72 -3.34
N TYR A 480 20.93 13.63 -3.34
CA TYR A 480 21.10 14.60 -2.25
C TYR A 480 20.16 15.80 -2.44
N PRO A 481 19.73 16.45 -1.34
CA PRO A 481 19.07 17.75 -1.40
C PRO A 481 19.91 18.76 -2.19
N SER A 482 19.24 19.67 -2.88
CA SER A 482 19.92 20.73 -3.64
C SER A 482 20.85 21.56 -2.74
N SER A 483 22.06 21.84 -3.22
CA SER A 483 23.00 22.75 -2.55
C SER A 483 22.61 24.22 -2.66
N ASP A 484 21.63 24.57 -3.51
CA ASP A 484 21.10 25.92 -3.61
C ASP A 484 20.16 26.21 -2.41
N PRO A 485 20.52 27.13 -1.49
CA PRO A 485 19.72 27.42 -0.30
C PRO A 485 18.33 27.97 -0.64
N ARG A 486 18.14 28.54 -1.84
CA ARG A 486 16.83 29.04 -2.30
C ARG A 486 15.82 27.92 -2.47
N VAL A 487 16.27 26.73 -2.88
CA VAL A 487 15.40 25.56 -3.08
C VAL A 487 14.81 25.12 -1.74
N LYS A 488 15.64 24.99 -0.69
CA LYS A 488 15.16 24.68 0.65
C LYS A 488 14.18 25.73 1.16
N LYS A 489 14.55 27.02 1.05
CA LYS A 489 13.69 28.14 1.48
C LYS A 489 12.33 28.14 0.77
N TYR A 490 12.31 27.83 -0.53
CA TYR A 490 11.08 27.70 -1.31
C TYR A 490 10.19 26.56 -0.79
N HIS A 491 10.77 25.37 -0.59
CA HIS A 491 10.03 24.22 -0.07
C HIS A 491 9.59 24.41 1.38
N ASP A 492 10.34 25.14 2.20
CA ASP A 492 9.91 25.54 3.56
C ASP A 492 8.66 26.44 3.50
N ALA A 493 8.64 27.44 2.61
CA ALA A 493 7.47 28.30 2.44
C ALA A 493 6.25 27.51 1.93
N LYS A 494 6.44 26.65 0.93
CA LYS A 494 5.39 25.77 0.41
C LYS A 494 4.87 24.79 1.47
N TYR A 495 5.75 24.29 2.34
CA TYR A 495 5.37 23.41 3.43
C TYR A 495 4.49 24.13 4.47
N GLN A 496 4.79 25.38 4.80
CA GLN A 496 3.92 26.19 5.68
C GLN A 496 2.52 26.39 5.06
N ILE A 497 2.44 26.63 3.75
CA ILE A 497 1.16 26.72 3.03
C ILE A 497 0.43 25.36 3.07
N PHE A 498 1.14 24.25 2.84
CA PHE A 498 0.56 22.92 2.94
C PHE A 498 -0.06 22.66 4.32
N ARG A 499 0.60 23.07 5.41
CA ARG A 499 0.07 22.96 6.78
C ARG A 499 -1.18 23.83 6.97
N SER A 500 -1.14 25.08 6.50
CA SER A 500 -2.26 26.01 6.65
C SER A 500 -3.50 25.60 5.85
N LEU A 501 -3.35 24.94 4.69
CA LEU A 501 -4.49 24.40 3.94
C LEU A 501 -5.30 23.39 4.77
N TYR A 502 -4.64 22.55 5.57
CA TYR A 502 -5.34 21.63 6.47
C TYR A 502 -6.06 22.36 7.59
N GLU A 503 -5.41 23.34 8.23
CA GLU A 503 -6.02 24.17 9.28
C GLU A 503 -7.24 24.95 8.78
N GLN A 504 -7.14 25.53 7.58
CA GLN A 504 -8.27 26.17 6.91
C GLN A 504 -9.41 25.18 6.71
N GLN A 505 -9.13 23.98 6.23
CA GLN A 505 -10.13 22.93 6.06
C GLN A 505 -10.89 22.63 7.36
N LEU A 506 -10.18 22.50 8.49
CA LEU A 506 -10.81 22.29 9.80
C LEU A 506 -11.70 23.46 10.22
N SER A 507 -11.27 24.69 9.96
CA SER A 507 -12.07 25.90 10.20
C SER A 507 -13.36 25.90 9.39
N HIS A 508 -13.28 25.60 8.09
CA HIS A 508 -14.45 25.50 7.22
C HIS A 508 -15.44 24.43 7.71
N ARG A 509 -14.96 23.24 8.07
CA ARG A 509 -15.81 22.16 8.61
C ARG A 509 -16.52 22.60 9.89
N SER A 510 -15.81 23.28 10.79
CA SER A 510 -16.36 23.79 12.04
C SER A 510 -17.45 24.84 11.80
N ALA A 511 -17.20 25.79 10.88
CA ALA A 511 -18.18 26.80 10.50
C ALA A 511 -19.47 26.18 9.91
N MET A 512 -19.33 25.16 9.05
CA MET A 512 -20.49 24.47 8.49
C MET A 512 -21.25 23.66 9.55
N ALA A 513 -20.56 22.98 10.47
CA ALA A 513 -21.19 22.28 11.57
C ALA A 513 -22.01 23.22 12.46
N GLN A 514 -21.47 24.40 12.80
CA GLN A 514 -22.18 25.43 13.57
C GLN A 514 -23.42 25.95 12.83
N ALA A 515 -23.30 26.22 11.52
CA ALA A 515 -24.43 26.68 10.70
C ALA A 515 -25.58 25.65 10.66
N LEU A 516 -25.24 24.35 10.66
CA LEU A 516 -26.22 23.25 10.67
C LEU A 516 -26.81 22.96 12.06
N GLN A 517 -26.20 23.44 13.13
CA GLN A 517 -26.63 23.21 14.53
C GLN A 517 -27.63 24.25 15.06
N SER A 518 -28.12 25.20 14.26
CA SER A 518 -29.05 26.22 14.77
C SER A 518 -30.38 25.63 15.26
N PRO A 519 -30.89 26.03 16.45
CA PRO A 519 -32.17 25.56 16.96
C PRO A 519 -33.31 26.05 16.06
N LEU A 520 -34.37 25.25 15.96
CA LEU A 520 -35.69 25.70 15.50
C LEU A 520 -36.18 26.84 16.42
N THR A 521 -35.72 28.07 16.21
CA THR A 521 -36.33 29.25 16.80
C THR A 521 -37.51 29.64 15.91
N SER A 522 -38.70 29.46 16.49
CA SER A 522 -39.97 29.98 16.00
C SER A 522 -39.81 31.39 15.44
N CYS A 523 -40.07 31.51 14.14
CA CYS A 523 -40.11 32.77 13.41
C CYS A 523 -41.15 33.71 14.05
N PRO A 524 -40.79 34.92 14.54
CA PRO A 524 -41.77 35.86 15.06
C PRO A 524 -41.94 37.03 14.08
N PHE A 525 -42.33 36.79 12.82
CA PHE A 525 -42.88 37.88 11.99
C PHE A 525 -43.94 37.35 11.00
N PRO A 526 -45.15 37.93 10.99
CA PRO A 526 -46.20 37.56 10.05
C PRO A 526 -45.86 38.08 8.65
N LEU A 527 -45.87 37.19 7.66
CA LEU A 527 -45.76 37.54 6.25
C LEU A 527 -46.89 38.50 5.84
N PRO A 528 -46.60 39.64 5.18
CA PRO A 528 -47.64 40.44 4.54
C PRO A 528 -48.19 39.68 3.34
N ARG A 529 -49.51 39.52 3.28
CA ARG A 529 -50.21 39.05 2.07
C ARG A 529 -49.96 40.03 0.93
N TYR A 530 -49.20 39.62 -0.08
CA TYR A 530 -49.20 40.26 -1.39
C TYR A 530 -49.87 39.34 -2.42
N LYS A 531 -51.02 39.78 -2.91
CA LYS A 531 -51.66 39.29 -4.13
C LYS A 531 -50.94 39.94 -5.32
N GLY A 532 -50.46 39.15 -6.28
CA GLY A 532 -49.87 39.66 -7.51
C GLY A 532 -49.84 38.57 -8.58
N ASN A 533 -50.45 38.87 -9.72
CA ASN A 533 -50.79 37.96 -10.81
C ASN A 533 -49.58 37.32 -11.51
N LEU A 534 -49.72 36.02 -11.81
CA LEU A 534 -48.87 35.30 -12.75
C LEU A 534 -49.33 35.60 -14.20
N SER A 535 -48.38 36.02 -15.05
CA SER A 535 -48.55 36.00 -16.50
C SER A 535 -47.59 34.98 -17.12
N ASN A 536 -48.16 34.13 -17.98
CA ASN A 536 -47.57 33.06 -18.76
C ASN A 536 -46.27 33.43 -19.49
N TYR A 537 -45.26 32.56 -19.41
CA TYR A 537 -44.45 32.22 -20.58
C TYR A 537 -43.73 30.87 -20.37
N GLN A 538 -44.01 29.94 -21.30
CA GLN A 538 -43.18 28.80 -21.74
C GLN A 538 -43.12 27.52 -20.90
N GLN A 539 -44.16 26.69 -21.10
CA GLN A 539 -44.07 25.23 -21.20
C GLN A 539 -43.92 24.81 -22.68
N GLU A 540 -43.37 23.60 -22.89
CA GLU A 540 -43.31 22.79 -24.12
C GLU A 540 -41.95 22.72 -24.85
N ARG A 541 -41.25 21.59 -24.69
CA ARG A 541 -41.05 20.58 -25.75
C ARG A 541 -40.26 19.36 -25.27
N LEU A 542 -40.90 18.20 -25.33
CA LEU A 542 -40.29 16.87 -25.25
C LEU A 542 -41.07 15.93 -26.18
N VAL A 543 -40.38 14.90 -26.65
CA VAL A 543 -40.82 13.65 -27.34
C VAL A 543 -40.67 13.60 -28.87
N GLU A 544 -40.21 12.40 -29.28
CA GLU A 544 -40.13 11.75 -30.60
C GLU A 544 -38.75 11.88 -31.31
N SER A 545 -38.07 10.81 -31.74
CA SER A 545 -38.50 9.45 -32.12
C SER A 545 -37.31 8.47 -32.23
N LEU A 546 -37.55 7.20 -31.91
CA LEU A 546 -36.76 6.01 -32.29
C LEU A 546 -37.44 5.34 -33.49
N GLU A 547 -36.70 4.97 -34.55
CA GLU A 547 -36.65 3.60 -35.13
C GLU A 547 -35.96 3.49 -36.52
N MET A 548 -35.22 2.38 -36.65
CA MET A 548 -34.88 1.54 -37.83
C MET A 548 -34.11 2.09 -39.04
N VAL A 549 -32.97 1.44 -39.35
CA VAL A 549 -32.67 0.81 -40.66
C VAL A 549 -31.76 -0.41 -40.46
N ASP A 550 -32.08 -1.49 -41.17
CA ASP A 550 -31.33 -2.75 -41.29
C ASP A 550 -30.76 -2.91 -42.71
N ASN A 551 -29.84 -3.87 -42.86
CA ASN A 551 -29.32 -4.56 -44.07
C ASN A 551 -27.99 -4.15 -44.78
N GLN A 552 -27.03 -5.08 -44.61
CA GLN A 552 -26.22 -5.83 -45.60
C GLN A 552 -25.10 -5.15 -46.42
N GLN A 553 -23.86 -5.68 -46.28
CA GLN A 553 -23.24 -6.52 -47.32
C GLN A 553 -21.99 -7.29 -46.85
N GLU A 554 -21.69 -8.34 -47.61
CA GLU A 554 -20.89 -9.55 -47.37
C GLU A 554 -19.35 -9.47 -47.58
N VAL A 555 -18.66 -10.38 -46.87
CA VAL A 555 -17.56 -11.30 -47.30
C VAL A 555 -16.21 -10.73 -47.80
N GLN A 556 -15.12 -11.09 -47.10
CA GLN A 556 -14.06 -11.95 -47.67
C GLN A 556 -13.10 -12.50 -46.59
N THR A 557 -13.00 -13.83 -46.57
CA THR A 557 -12.02 -14.65 -45.83
C THR A 557 -10.75 -14.86 -46.65
N GLY A 558 -9.59 -14.90 -46.00
CA GLY A 558 -8.39 -15.51 -46.57
C GLY A 558 -7.14 -15.39 -45.72
N SER A 559 -6.61 -16.50 -45.21
CA SER A 559 -5.21 -16.89 -45.42
C SER A 559 -4.90 -18.28 -44.84
N HIS A 560 -4.03 -19.00 -45.56
CA HIS A 560 -3.57 -20.38 -45.33
C HIS A 560 -2.05 -20.40 -45.05
N HIS A 561 -1.62 -21.49 -44.40
CA HIS A 561 -0.27 -22.12 -44.35
C HIS A 561 0.82 -21.53 -43.41
N LYS A 562 1.35 -22.30 -42.42
CA LYS A 562 2.38 -23.41 -42.45
C LYS A 562 3.77 -22.86 -42.88
N THR A 563 4.93 -23.10 -42.24
CA THR A 563 5.49 -24.28 -41.54
C THR A 563 6.89 -23.99 -40.89
N ARG A 564 7.16 -24.61 -39.72
CA ARG A 564 8.35 -25.39 -39.21
C ARG A 564 9.85 -24.98 -39.32
N HIS A 565 10.56 -25.49 -38.27
CA HIS A 565 11.98 -25.96 -38.10
C HIS A 565 12.94 -24.98 -37.39
N SER A 566 13.90 -25.35 -36.50
CA SER A 566 14.29 -26.58 -35.76
C SER A 566 15.56 -26.32 -34.89
N CYS A 567 15.57 -26.75 -33.60
CA CYS A 567 16.64 -27.40 -32.78
C CYS A 567 18.12 -26.86 -32.63
N PRO A 568 18.93 -27.32 -31.62
CA PRO A 568 19.68 -26.50 -30.65
C PRO A 568 21.22 -26.60 -30.78
N PRO A 569 22.02 -26.07 -29.82
CA PRO A 569 22.77 -27.01 -28.96
C PRO A 569 23.12 -26.56 -27.52
N GLU A 570 23.36 -27.60 -26.70
CA GLU A 570 24.38 -27.82 -25.67
C GLU A 570 24.46 -27.01 -24.36
N THR A 571 24.33 -27.80 -23.30
CA THR A 571 24.48 -27.59 -21.86
C THR A 571 25.94 -27.42 -21.43
N TYR A 572 26.22 -26.40 -20.62
CA TYR A 572 27.31 -26.43 -19.63
C TYR A 572 26.70 -26.37 -18.23
N SER A 573 26.87 -27.46 -17.48
CA SER A 573 26.48 -27.59 -16.08
C SER A 573 27.50 -26.87 -15.20
N ILE A 574 27.11 -25.72 -14.65
CA ILE A 574 27.74 -25.13 -13.48
C ILE A 574 26.68 -25.14 -12.38
N THR A 575 26.89 -25.98 -11.37
CA THR A 575 26.04 -26.09 -10.18
C THR A 575 26.00 -24.73 -9.48
N ARG A 576 24.90 -23.99 -9.64
CA ARG A 576 24.61 -22.77 -8.88
C ARG A 576 23.33 -22.99 -8.09
N HIS A 577 23.42 -22.85 -6.77
CA HIS A 577 22.25 -22.78 -5.91
C HIS A 577 21.52 -21.46 -6.20
N ILE A 578 20.20 -21.51 -6.29
CA ILE A 578 19.32 -20.40 -6.71
C ILE A 578 18.09 -20.39 -5.80
N PHE A 579 17.37 -19.27 -5.71
CA PHE A 579 16.19 -19.16 -4.86
C PHE A 579 14.95 -18.68 -5.61
N VAL A 580 13.76 -18.95 -5.08
CA VAL A 580 12.45 -18.65 -5.70
C VAL A 580 11.56 -17.90 -4.76
N PHE A 581 11.01 -16.78 -5.21
CA PHE A 581 10.28 -15.89 -4.32
C PHE A 581 8.98 -15.45 -4.95
N VAL A 582 7.95 -15.42 -4.12
CA VAL A 582 6.60 -15.08 -4.52
C VAL A 582 6.20 -13.85 -3.74
N ALA A 583 5.81 -12.80 -4.45
CA ALA A 583 5.11 -11.69 -3.84
C ALA A 583 3.89 -11.35 -4.66
N ILE A 584 2.74 -11.28 -3.99
CA ILE A 584 1.54 -10.73 -4.59
C ILE A 584 1.49 -9.26 -4.23
N THR A 585 1.52 -8.42 -5.26
CA THR A 585 1.33 -6.97 -5.09
C THR A 585 0.09 -6.57 -5.88
N CYS A 586 -0.92 -6.06 -5.18
CA CYS A 586 -2.08 -5.46 -5.85
C CYS A 586 -1.77 -4.00 -6.16
N THR A 587 -1.18 -3.71 -7.32
CA THR A 587 -1.18 -2.34 -7.84
C THR A 587 -2.47 -2.11 -8.62
N GLY A 588 -3.42 -1.38 -8.03
CA GLY A 588 -4.77 -1.15 -8.59
C GLY A 588 -4.81 -0.22 -9.81
N ARG A 589 -3.95 -0.44 -10.81
CA ARG A 589 -4.09 0.24 -12.11
C ARG A 589 -5.27 -0.38 -12.89
N LYS A 590 -6.04 0.44 -13.60
CA LYS A 590 -7.10 -0.06 -14.48
C LYS A 590 -6.47 -0.56 -15.77
N GLY A 591 -6.72 -1.82 -16.12
CA GLY A 591 -6.62 -2.29 -17.50
C GLY A 591 -8.03 -2.30 -18.08
N ILE A 592 -8.39 -1.26 -18.83
CA ILE A 592 -9.52 -1.30 -19.77
C ILE A 592 -8.89 -1.47 -21.15
N ILE A 593 -9.13 -2.62 -21.78
CA ILE A 593 -9.42 -2.65 -23.22
C ILE A 593 -10.91 -2.93 -23.31
#